data_AF-A0A814ZRX1-F1
#
_entry.id   AF-A0A814ZRX1-F1
#
_cell.length_a   1.000
_cell.length_b   1.000
_cell.length_c   1.000
_cell.angle_alpha   90.00
_cell.angle_beta   90.00
_cell.angle_gamma   90.00
#
_symmetry.space_group_name_H-M   'P 1'
#
loop_
_entity.id
_entity.type
_entity.pdbx_description
1 polymer ?
#
loop_
_entity_poly.entity_id
_entity_poly.type
_entity_poly.pdbx_seq_one_letter_code
_entity_poly.pdbx_strand_id
1 'polypeptide(L)'
;MNINVNNNISTTIYNPIDLAKKLFQQFNSFSSRNKYHTMNSLIKRQLLNFGRYEIEVLFPINHDIIPTIYACDICLKHFHGSSIAFQRHKSKCLCTQPPGKLVFSSDDLAIFQIGE
;
A
#
# COMPACT_ATOMS: atom_id res chain seq x y z
N MET A 1 -35.94 -27.57 -27.04
CA MET A 1 -34.55 -27.17 -27.39
C MET A 1 -33.78 -27.03 -26.10
N ASN A 2 -32.95 -28.02 -25.79
CA ASN A 2 -32.11 -28.00 -24.59
C ASN A 2 -30.80 -27.29 -24.92
N ILE A 3 -30.58 -26.13 -24.31
CA ILE A 3 -29.30 -25.44 -24.39
C ILE A 3 -28.46 -25.92 -23.21
N ASN A 4 -27.50 -26.80 -23.53
CA ASN A 4 -26.44 -27.23 -22.64
C ASN A 4 -25.36 -26.14 -22.62
N VAL A 5 -25.20 -25.43 -21.49
CA VAL A 5 -24.03 -24.56 -21.26
C VAL A 5 -23.16 -25.24 -20.22
N ASN A 6 -22.06 -25.80 -20.71
CA ASN A 6 -21.07 -26.54 -19.96
C ASN A 6 -20.38 -25.66 -18.90
N ASN A 7 -20.36 -26.17 -17.67
CA ASN A 7 -19.50 -25.71 -16.58
C ASN A 7 -18.03 -25.91 -16.95
N ASN A 8 -17.30 -24.83 -17.25
CA ASN A 8 -15.84 -24.83 -17.28
C ASN A 8 -15.31 -23.94 -16.14
N ILE A 9 -15.36 -24.48 -14.93
CA ILE A 9 -14.63 -23.98 -13.77
C ILE A 9 -13.14 -24.23 -14.04
N SER A 10 -12.41 -23.21 -14.47
CA SER A 10 -10.94 -23.23 -14.50
C SER A 10 -10.43 -22.57 -13.23
N THR A 11 -10.38 -23.31 -12.12
CA THR A 11 -9.68 -22.91 -10.91
C THR A 11 -8.18 -22.98 -11.17
N THR A 12 -7.61 -21.94 -11.76
CA THR A 12 -6.15 -21.76 -11.75
C THR A 12 -5.74 -21.43 -10.32
N ILE A 13 -5.24 -22.44 -9.60
CA ILE A 13 -4.60 -22.29 -8.29
C ILE A 13 -3.28 -21.54 -8.54
N TYR A 14 -3.34 -20.22 -8.55
CA TYR A 14 -2.14 -19.39 -8.59
C TYR A 14 -1.54 -19.34 -7.19
N ASN A 15 -0.28 -19.78 -7.05
CA ASN A 15 0.50 -19.56 -5.84
C ASN A 15 0.63 -18.03 -5.63
N PRO A 16 0.12 -17.48 -4.52
CA PRO A 16 0.08 -16.03 -4.31
C PRO A 16 1.48 -15.40 -4.31
N ILE A 17 2.52 -16.17 -3.93
CA ILE A 17 3.91 -15.72 -3.96
C ILE A 17 4.38 -15.51 -5.42
N ASP A 18 3.98 -16.39 -6.33
CA ASP A 18 4.40 -16.32 -7.73
C ASP A 18 3.66 -15.22 -8.49
N LEU A 19 2.39 -14.99 -8.16
CA LEU A 19 1.65 -13.83 -8.66
C LEU A 19 2.26 -12.53 -8.13
N ALA A 20 2.59 -12.45 -6.85
CA ALA A 20 3.24 -11.28 -6.26
C ALA A 20 4.61 -11.00 -6.91
N LYS A 21 5.43 -12.04 -7.12
CA LYS A 21 6.70 -11.93 -7.85
C LYS A 21 6.50 -11.42 -9.28
N LYS A 22 5.49 -11.93 -10.00
CA LYS A 22 5.20 -11.51 -11.37
C LYS A 22 4.73 -10.05 -11.44
N LEU A 23 3.85 -9.65 -10.53
CA LEU A 23 3.40 -8.26 -10.41
C LEU A 23 4.55 -7.32 -10.05
N PHE A 24 5.44 -7.74 -9.15
CA PHE A 24 6.64 -6.98 -8.78
C PHE A 24 7.63 -6.83 -9.95
N GLN A 25 7.87 -7.90 -10.71
CA GLN A 25 8.70 -7.86 -11.92
C GLN A 25 8.09 -6.94 -12.99
N GLN A 26 6.77 -7.01 -13.16
CA GLN A 26 6.05 -6.13 -14.08
C GLN A 26 6.15 -4.66 -13.66
N PHE A 27 6.06 -4.36 -12.36
CA PHE A 27 6.26 -3.03 -11.83
C PHE A 27 7.69 -2.50 -12.09
N ASN A 28 8.72 -3.32 -11.87
CA ASN A 28 10.12 -2.94 -12.14
C ASN A 28 10.41 -2.71 -13.63
N SER A 29 9.72 -3.42 -14.53
CA SER A 29 9.82 -3.17 -15.97
C SER A 29 9.22 -1.80 -16.38
N PHE A 30 8.34 -1.22 -15.56
CA PHE A 30 7.85 0.15 -15.72
C PHE A 30 8.91 1.18 -15.29
N SER A 31 9.64 0.90 -14.21
CA SER A 31 10.76 1.73 -13.75
C SER A 31 11.93 1.79 -14.72
N SER A 32 12.12 0.78 -15.58
CA SER A 32 13.16 0.76 -16.62
C SER A 32 12.92 1.75 -17.78
N ARG A 33 11.82 2.51 -17.78
CA ARG A 33 11.53 3.55 -18.78
C ARG A 33 11.94 4.97 -18.36
N ASN A 34 12.64 5.14 -17.23
CA ASN A 34 13.22 6.44 -16.85
C ASN A 34 14.65 6.62 -17.40
N LYS A 35 14.76 6.81 -18.73
CA LYS A 35 16.01 7.20 -19.42
C LYS A 35 16.23 8.72 -19.46
N TYR A 36 15.95 9.43 -18.37
CA TYR A 36 16.23 10.87 -18.26
C TYR A 36 17.03 11.15 -16.98
N HIS A 37 18.29 10.72 -16.99
CA HIS A 37 19.32 11.26 -16.12
C HIS A 37 20.00 12.42 -16.87
N THR A 38 19.42 13.62 -16.78
CA THR A 38 20.11 14.86 -17.19
C THR A 38 19.89 15.88 -16.08
N MET A 39 21.01 16.34 -15.51
CA MET A 39 21.09 17.18 -14.31
C MET A 39 20.38 18.52 -14.50
N ASN A 40 19.37 18.82 -13.67
CA ASN A 40 19.20 20.10 -12.93
C ASN A 40 17.80 20.18 -12.25
N SER A 41 17.80 20.56 -10.97
CA SER A 41 16.64 20.84 -10.09
C SER A 41 15.99 19.64 -9.39
N LEU A 42 16.50 19.30 -8.19
CA LEU A 42 15.76 19.20 -6.91
C LEU A 42 14.25 18.86 -6.92
N ILE A 43 13.73 17.94 -7.75
CA ILE A 43 12.37 17.43 -7.56
C ILE A 43 12.38 16.56 -6.31
N LYS A 44 12.08 17.19 -5.17
CA LYS A 44 11.94 16.52 -3.88
C LYS A 44 10.73 15.61 -3.98
N ARG A 45 10.98 14.32 -4.19
CA ARG A 45 9.93 13.30 -4.19
C ARG A 45 9.28 13.26 -2.81
N GLN A 46 7.97 13.12 -2.78
CA GLN A 46 7.23 12.99 -1.54
C GLN A 46 7.53 11.64 -0.89
N LEU A 47 7.84 11.65 0.40
CA LEU A 47 8.11 10.46 1.20
C LEU A 47 6.94 10.19 2.15
N LEU A 48 6.63 8.92 2.35
CA LEU A 48 5.68 8.43 3.36
C LEU A 48 6.45 7.66 4.42
N ASN A 49 6.41 8.15 5.67
CA ASN A 49 6.89 7.41 6.82
C ASN A 49 5.75 6.53 7.36
N PHE A 50 5.92 5.22 7.31
CA PHE A 50 4.92 4.22 7.69
C PHE A 50 5.56 3.09 8.49
N GLY A 51 5.19 2.97 9.76
CA GLY A 51 5.81 2.00 10.68
C GLY A 51 7.31 2.24 10.82
N ARG A 52 8.13 1.28 10.35
CA ARG A 52 9.60 1.35 10.30
C ARG A 52 10.16 1.75 8.92
N TYR A 53 9.29 2.02 7.95
CA TYR A 53 9.67 2.21 6.56
C TYR A 53 9.51 3.68 6.15
N GLU A 54 10.38 4.10 5.24
CA GLU A 54 10.23 5.32 4.46
C GLU A 54 10.01 4.91 3.00
N ILE A 55 8.89 5.35 2.44
CA ILE A 55 8.38 4.89 1.15
C ILE A 55 8.29 6.09 0.22
N GLU A 56 8.88 5.97 -0.98
CA GLU A 56 8.73 6.97 -2.02
C GLU A 56 7.33 6.93 -2.64
N VAL A 57 6.63 8.07 -2.69
CA VAL A 57 5.31 8.18 -3.28
C VAL A 57 5.44 8.43 -4.78
N LEU A 58 4.94 7.48 -5.58
CA LEU A 58 5.00 7.54 -7.05
C LEU A 58 3.96 8.51 -7.64
N PHE A 59 2.77 8.56 -7.03
CA PHE A 59 1.61 9.32 -7.52
C PHE A 59 0.97 10.10 -6.36
N PRO A 60 1.51 11.27 -5.99
CA PRO A 60 0.90 12.13 -4.98
C PRO A 60 -0.48 12.61 -5.45
N ILE A 61 -1.50 12.51 -4.58
CA ILE A 61 -2.90 12.83 -4.93
C ILE A 61 -3.13 14.35 -5.02
N ASN A 62 -2.44 15.15 -4.19
CA ASN A 62 -2.61 16.60 -4.13
C ASN A 62 -1.37 17.32 -4.70
N HIS A 63 -1.59 18.49 -5.30
CA HIS A 63 -0.53 19.33 -5.88
C HIS A 63 0.35 20.02 -4.84
N ASP A 64 -0.04 20.02 -3.57
CA ASP A 64 0.77 20.50 -2.47
C ASP A 64 1.89 19.49 -2.19
N ILE A 65 3.08 19.78 -2.70
CA ILE A 65 4.28 18.95 -2.53
C ILE A 65 4.77 19.07 -1.08
N ILE A 66 4.02 18.49 -0.15
CA ILE A 66 4.46 18.29 1.22
C ILE A 66 5.55 17.22 1.16
N PRO A 67 6.80 17.52 1.53
CA PRO A 67 7.90 16.61 1.23
C PRO A 67 7.83 15.28 1.97
N THR A 68 7.21 15.27 3.16
CA THR A 68 7.10 14.07 4.00
C THR A 68 5.74 14.02 4.66
N ILE A 69 5.06 12.89 4.48
CA ILE A 69 3.83 12.53 5.17
C ILE A 69 4.18 11.43 6.18
N TYR A 70 3.62 11.52 7.38
CA TYR A 70 3.73 10.46 8.38
C TYR A 70 2.37 9.80 8.52
N ALA A 71 2.32 8.47 8.57
CA ALA A 71 1.07 7.75 8.81
C ALA A 71 1.28 6.67 9.88
N CYS A 72 0.27 6.52 10.75
CA CYS A 72 0.23 5.43 11.71
C CYS A 72 0.06 4.10 10.96
N ASP A 73 0.86 3.11 11.31
CA ASP A 73 0.87 1.77 10.72
C ASP A 73 -0.36 0.92 11.07
N ILE A 74 -1.16 1.36 12.05
CA ILE A 74 -2.34 0.64 12.49
C ILE A 74 -3.62 1.41 12.14
N CYS A 75 -3.76 2.66 12.61
CA CYS A 75 -4.99 3.43 12.40
C CYS A 75 -5.01 4.23 11.09
N LEU A 76 -3.91 4.24 10.32
CA LEU A 76 -3.74 4.97 9.06
C LEU A 76 -3.93 6.49 9.13
N LYS A 77 -4.07 7.08 10.33
CA LYS A 77 -4.13 8.53 10.49
C LYS A 77 -2.84 9.17 9.99
N HIS A 78 -2.97 10.15 9.10
CA HIS A 78 -1.84 10.84 8.46
C HIS A 78 -1.57 12.22 9.05
N PHE A 79 -0.32 12.65 8.95
CA PHE A 79 0.19 13.94 9.43
C PHE A 79 1.11 14.53 8.37
N HIS A 80 0.82 15.76 7.97
CA HIS A 80 1.56 16.46 6.92
C HIS A 80 2.71 17.26 7.55
N GLY A 81 3.96 16.91 7.23
CA GLY A 81 5.15 17.69 7.62
C GLY A 81 5.48 17.78 9.11
N SER A 82 4.65 17.24 10.02
CA SER A 82 4.85 17.34 11.47
C SER A 82 5.18 15.99 12.10
N SER A 83 6.48 15.72 12.29
CA SER A 83 6.96 14.55 13.04
C SER A 83 6.50 14.59 14.50
N ILE A 84 6.46 15.77 15.13
CA ILE A 84 6.03 15.94 16.53
C ILE A 84 4.57 15.54 16.71
N ALA A 85 3.67 15.97 15.81
CA ALA A 85 2.26 15.59 15.88
C ALA A 85 2.08 14.08 15.70
N PHE A 86 2.84 13.48 14.78
CA PHE A 86 2.86 12.03 14.58
C PHE A 86 3.35 11.27 15.82
N GLN A 87 4.44 11.70 16.45
CA GLN A 87 4.95 11.05 17.67
C GLN A 87 3.95 11.15 18.83
N ARG A 88 3.28 12.30 18.99
CA ARG A 88 2.18 12.45 19.98
C ARG A 88 0.99 11.55 19.69
N HIS A 89 0.71 11.29 18.42
CA HIS A 89 -0.31 10.33 18.05
C HIS A 89 0.14 8.90 18.38
N LYS A 90 1.35 8.50 18.00
CA LYS A 90 1.91 7.18 18.35
C LYS A 90 1.87 6.90 19.85
N SER A 91 2.16 7.88 20.70
CA SER A 91 2.13 7.69 22.15
C SER A 91 0.72 7.57 22.77
N LYS A 92 -0.33 7.96 22.04
CA LYS A 92 -1.73 7.94 22.52
C LYS A 92 -2.63 7.00 21.72
N CYS A 93 -2.16 6.48 20.60
CA CYS A 93 -2.95 5.62 19.74
C CYS A 93 -3.15 4.28 20.44
N LEU A 94 -4.41 3.93 20.69
CA LEU A 94 -4.79 2.67 21.32
C LEU A 94 -5.14 1.59 20.29
N CYS A 95 -5.05 1.90 19.00
CA CYS A 95 -5.32 0.94 17.94
C CYS A 95 -4.21 -0.10 17.91
N THR A 96 -4.58 -1.37 18.07
CA THR A 96 -3.67 -2.53 17.97
C THR A 96 -3.91 -3.38 16.73
N GLN A 97 -5.03 -3.14 16.05
CA GLN A 97 -5.46 -3.84 14.85
C GLN A 97 -6.20 -2.87 13.92
N PRO A 98 -6.32 -3.20 12.62
CA PRO A 98 -7.20 -2.47 11.71
C PRO A 98 -8.63 -2.37 12.27
N PRO A 99 -9.38 -1.32 11.91
CA PRO A 99 -10.81 -1.26 12.23
C PRO A 99 -11.57 -2.43 11.59
N GLY A 100 -12.84 -2.59 11.92
CA GLY A 100 -13.71 -3.58 11.27
C GLY A 100 -13.72 -4.96 11.92
N LYS A 101 -14.38 -5.90 11.25
CA LYS A 101 -14.62 -7.27 11.76
C LYS A 101 -13.53 -8.21 11.26
N LEU A 102 -12.89 -8.93 12.17
CA LEU A 102 -12.00 -10.04 11.81
C LEU A 102 -12.83 -11.14 11.14
N VAL A 103 -12.56 -11.43 9.87
CA VAL A 103 -13.28 -12.45 9.07
C VAL A 103 -12.42 -13.69 8.80
N PHE A 104 -11.10 -13.57 8.93
CA PHE A 104 -10.17 -14.68 8.76
C PHE A 104 -8.90 -14.44 9.58
N SER A 105 -8.39 -15.50 10.20
CA SER A 105 -7.10 -15.50 10.91
C SER A 105 -6.42 -16.87 10.73
N SER A 106 -5.17 -16.86 10.27
CA SER A 106 -4.30 -18.04 10.19
C SER A 106 -2.85 -17.60 10.36
N ASP A 107 -2.15 -18.22 11.30
CA ASP A 107 -0.75 -17.91 11.61
C ASP A 107 -0.53 -16.40 11.82
N ASP A 108 0.27 -15.77 10.94
CA ASP A 108 0.59 -14.34 10.98
C ASP A 108 -0.29 -13.48 10.04
N LEU A 109 -1.36 -14.06 9.49
CA LEU A 109 -2.27 -13.39 8.56
C LEU A 109 -3.65 -13.21 9.17
N ALA A 110 -4.09 -11.95 9.26
CA ALA A 110 -5.43 -11.57 9.69
C ALA A 110 -6.10 -10.68 8.64
N ILE A 111 -7.38 -10.96 8.33
CA ILE A 111 -8.18 -10.17 7.39
C ILE A 111 -9.34 -9.51 8.14
N PHE A 112 -9.41 -8.19 8.02
CA PHE A 112 -10.45 -7.37 8.62
C PHE A 112 -11.36 -6.81 7.52
N GLN A 113 -12.66 -7.05 7.64
CA GLN A 113 -13.68 -6.46 6.77
C GLN A 113 -14.06 -5.08 7.31
N ILE A 114 -13.94 -4.05 6.47
CA ILE A 114 -14.30 -2.67 6.79
C ILE A 114 -15.61 -2.31 6.07
N GLY A 115 -16.65 -1.96 6.85
CA GLY A 115 -17.95 -1.55 6.32
C GLY A 115 -18.88 -2.72 5.93
N GLU A 116 -20.17 -2.39 5.86
CA GLU A 116 -21.25 -3.11 5.16
C GLU A 116 -21.95 -2.13 4.22
#